data_AF-A0A4Q7P1F6-F1
#
_entry.id   AF-A0A4Q7P1F6-F1
#
_cell.length_a   1.000
_cell.length_b   1.000
_cell.length_c   1.000
_cell.angle_alpha   90.00
_cell.angle_beta   90.00
_cell.angle_gamma   90.00
#
_symmetry.space_group_name_H-M   'P 1'
#
loop_
_entity.id
_entity.type
_entity.pdbx_description
1 polymer ?
#
loop_
_entity_poly.entity_id
_entity_poly.type
_entity_poly.pdbx_seq_one_letter_code
_entity_poly.pdbx_strand_id
1 'polypeptide(L)'
;MEQKYNLKAILNTNYEPITFRLKGKPHYQIFLQIESSSFDPGLDQVTYVEYKLHKTFKNRTRIAKSKHNNFEIEIKAWGTFVVQCTVGQKDAEPFVFSQDIKDVLEKKAV
;
A
#
# COMPACT_ATOMS: atom_id res chain seq x y z
N MET A 1 9.47 -18.90 7.39
CA MET A 1 9.21 -17.69 8.19
C MET A 1 7.73 -17.39 8.04
N GLU A 2 7.01 -17.26 9.15
CA GLU A 2 5.60 -16.90 9.13
C GLU A 2 5.47 -15.42 8.77
N GLN A 3 4.62 -15.10 7.79
CA GLN A 3 4.41 -13.72 7.37
C GLN A 3 3.52 -13.02 8.41
N LYS A 4 4.04 -11.97 9.06
CA LYS A 4 3.38 -11.25 10.17
C LYS A 4 2.36 -10.20 9.70
N TYR A 5 2.60 -9.62 8.54
CA TYR A 5 1.75 -8.56 7.96
C TYR A 5 1.48 -8.82 6.50
N ASN A 6 0.31 -8.37 6.05
CA ASN A 6 -0.10 -8.35 4.66
C ASN A 6 -0.31 -6.91 4.20
N LEU A 7 -0.04 -6.66 2.92
CA LEU A 7 -0.42 -5.42 2.25
C LEU A 7 -1.86 -5.59 1.75
N LYS A 8 -2.72 -4.65 2.13
CA LYS A 8 -4.05 -4.49 1.56
C LYS A 8 -4.06 -3.27 0.67
N ALA A 9 -4.48 -3.48 -0.57
CA ALA A 9 -4.63 -2.42 -1.53
C ALA A 9 -6.11 -2.34 -1.94
N ILE A 10 -6.68 -1.13 -1.89
CA ILE A 10 -8.12 -0.88 -2.01
C ILE A 10 -8.34 0.13 -3.13
N LEU A 11 -9.13 -0.23 -4.14
CA LEU A 11 -9.50 0.67 -5.22
C LEU A 11 -10.62 1.61 -4.75
N ASN A 12 -10.44 2.93 -4.91
CA ASN A 12 -11.57 3.85 -4.75
C ASN A 12 -12.44 3.81 -6.02
N THR A 13 -13.58 3.13 -5.94
CA THR A 13 -14.54 3.02 -7.06
C THR A 13 -15.29 4.32 -7.34
N ASN A 14 -15.39 5.21 -6.35
CA ASN A 14 -16.06 6.51 -6.46
C ASN A 14 -15.14 7.61 -7.01
N TYR A 15 -13.88 7.28 -7.29
CA TYR A 15 -12.92 8.22 -7.87
C TYR A 15 -12.95 8.18 -9.39
N GLU A 16 -13.20 9.33 -10.01
CA GLU A 16 -13.04 9.50 -11.45
C GLU A 16 -11.55 9.43 -11.84
N PRO A 17 -11.14 8.45 -12.67
CA PRO A 17 -9.73 8.30 -13.03
C PRO A 17 -9.20 9.52 -13.79
N ILE A 18 -8.00 9.96 -13.42
CA ILE A 18 -7.37 11.13 -14.05
C ILE A 18 -6.24 10.74 -14.98
N THR A 19 -6.05 11.51 -16.05
CA THR A 19 -4.91 11.36 -16.97
C THR A 19 -3.94 12.52 -16.79
N PHE A 20 -2.69 12.24 -16.39
CA PHE A 20 -1.68 13.29 -16.20
C PHE A 20 -1.06 13.82 -17.51
N ARG A 21 -1.30 13.14 -18.64
CA ARG A 21 -0.78 13.52 -19.96
C ARG A 21 -1.86 13.30 -21.02
N LEU A 22 -1.83 14.09 -22.09
CA LEU A 22 -2.68 13.89 -23.27
C LEU A 22 -2.43 12.47 -23.83
N LYS A 23 -3.50 11.68 -24.03
CA LYS A 23 -3.45 10.24 -24.39
C LYS A 23 -2.74 9.33 -23.37
N GLY A 24 -2.53 9.79 -22.14
CA GLY A 24 -1.99 8.96 -21.06
C GLY A 24 -2.99 7.93 -20.54
N LYS A 25 -2.50 6.91 -19.84
CA LYS A 25 -3.38 5.94 -19.17
C LYS A 25 -4.14 6.59 -18.01
N PRO A 26 -5.42 6.25 -17.79
CA PRO A 26 -6.16 6.71 -16.62
C PRO A 26 -5.50 6.17 -15.35
N HIS A 27 -5.27 7.03 -14.38
CA HIS A 27 -4.76 6.67 -13.07
C HIS A 27 -5.92 6.58 -12.10
N TYR A 28 -6.06 5.42 -11.47
CA TYR A 28 -7.03 5.14 -10.43
C TYR A 28 -6.46 5.52 -9.07
N GLN A 29 -7.35 5.93 -8.17
CA GLN A 29 -6.99 6.18 -6.77
C GLN A 29 -7.03 4.85 -6.01
N ILE A 30 -5.91 4.52 -5.36
CA ILE A 30 -5.71 3.28 -4.61
C ILE A 30 -5.22 3.66 -3.21
N PHE A 31 -5.84 3.08 -2.19
CA PHE A 31 -5.39 3.17 -0.81
C PHE A 31 -4.57 1.93 -0.47
N LEU A 32 -3.39 2.13 0.11
CA LEU A 32 -2.53 1.06 0.62
C LEU A 32 -2.55 1.10 2.13
N GLN A 33 -2.81 -0.04 2.76
CA GLN A 33 -2.85 -0.24 4.21
C GLN A 33 -2.13 -1.55 4.55
N ILE A 34 -1.72 -1.71 5.81
CA ILE A 34 -1.26 -3.02 6.31
C ILE A 34 -2.35 -3.68 7.15
N GLU A 35 -2.39 -5.01 7.11
CA GLU A 35 -3.19 -5.83 8.00
C GLU A 35 -2.29 -6.83 8.74
N SER A 36 -2.64 -7.11 9.99
CA SER A 36 -1.99 -8.19 10.73
C SER A 36 -2.42 -9.54 10.17
N SER A 37 -1.46 -10.44 9.95
CA SER A 37 -1.74 -11.80 9.49
C SER A 37 -2.26 -12.70 10.62
N SER A 38 -2.06 -12.31 11.88
CA SER A 38 -2.56 -13.00 13.08
C SER A 38 -3.43 -12.09 13.95
N PHE A 39 -4.22 -12.70 14.83
CA PHE A 39 -5.24 -12.00 15.64
C PHE A 39 -4.67 -11.17 16.81
N ASP A 40 -3.37 -11.26 17.16
CA ASP A 40 -2.80 -10.61 18.38
C ASP A 40 -1.26 -10.46 18.27
N PRO A 41 -0.62 -9.32 18.60
CA PRO A 41 -1.15 -8.01 19.03
C PRO A 41 -1.49 -7.04 17.88
N GLY A 42 -1.91 -7.58 16.74
CA GLY A 42 -2.38 -6.78 15.60
C GLY A 42 -1.34 -5.74 15.13
N LEU A 43 -1.76 -4.47 15.08
CA LEU A 43 -0.95 -3.33 14.68
C LEU A 43 -0.45 -2.47 15.86
N ASP A 44 -0.63 -2.92 17.10
CA ASP A 44 -0.42 -2.11 18.30
C ASP A 44 1.04 -1.75 18.55
N GLN A 45 1.94 -2.66 18.15
CA GLN A 45 3.38 -2.47 18.27
C GLN A 45 3.98 -1.72 17.07
N VAL A 46 3.18 -1.38 16.05
CA VAL A 46 3.66 -0.71 14.84
C VAL A 46 3.78 0.79 15.10
N THR A 47 4.96 1.36 14.83
CA THR A 47 5.24 2.79 14.99
C THR A 47 5.15 3.55 13.66
N TYR A 48 5.51 2.89 12.55
CA TYR A 48 5.37 3.44 11.21
C TYR A 48 5.35 2.32 10.16
N VAL A 49 4.88 2.66 8.98
CA VAL A 49 5.04 1.85 7.77
C VAL A 49 5.66 2.70 6.68
N GLU A 50 6.78 2.25 6.14
CA GLU A 50 7.35 2.79 4.93
C GLU A 50 6.91 1.95 3.73
N TYR A 51 6.30 2.61 2.75
CA TYR A 51 5.93 2.04 1.46
C TYR A 51 6.90 2.52 0.40
N LYS A 52 7.65 1.59 -0.19
CA LYS A 52 8.51 1.86 -1.33
C LYS A 52 7.82 1.38 -2.61
N LEU A 53 7.32 2.34 -3.36
CA LEU A 53 6.56 2.17 -4.59
C LEU A 53 7.47 1.86 -5.78
N HIS A 54 6.87 1.66 -6.95
CA HIS A 54 7.58 1.49 -8.21
C HIS A 54 8.44 2.73 -8.56
N LYS A 55 9.54 2.53 -9.31
CA LYS A 55 10.50 3.59 -9.67
C LYS A 55 9.92 4.76 -10.47
N THR A 56 8.74 4.59 -11.06
CA THR A 56 8.05 5.64 -11.83
C THR A 56 7.37 6.69 -10.95
N PHE A 57 7.19 6.41 -9.66
CA PHE A 57 6.65 7.38 -8.71
C PHE A 57 7.75 8.39 -8.32
N LYS A 58 7.50 9.68 -8.51
CA LYS A 58 8.43 10.74 -8.07
C LYS A 58 8.66 10.70 -6.55
N ASN A 59 7.60 10.53 -5.78
CA ASN A 59 7.66 10.30 -4.34
C ASN A 59 7.53 8.80 -4.06
N ARG A 60 8.62 8.08 -4.34
CA ARG A 60 8.68 6.61 -4.33
C ARG A 60 8.54 6.04 -2.92
N THR A 61 9.16 6.68 -1.95
CA THR A 61 9.14 6.24 -0.55
C THR A 61 8.17 7.11 0.23
N ARG A 62 7.20 6.48 0.90
CA ARG A 62 6.18 7.19 1.67
C ARG A 62 6.06 6.56 3.05
N ILE A 63 5.98 7.39 4.08
CA ILE A 63 5.92 6.93 5.47
C ILE A 63 4.54 7.28 6.03
N ALA A 64 3.84 6.28 6.54
CA ALA A 64 2.62 6.43 7.31
C ALA A 64 2.91 6.17 8.79
N LYS A 65 2.35 7.02 9.66
CA LYS A 65 2.48 6.92 11.13
C LYS A 65 1.13 6.83 11.85
N SER A 66 0.03 7.02 11.13
CA SER A 66 -1.30 7.00 11.73
C SER A 66 -1.78 5.56 11.87
N LYS A 67 -1.95 5.11 13.12
CA LYS A 67 -2.54 3.81 13.40
C LYS A 67 -4.07 3.81 13.15
N HIS A 68 -4.73 4.95 13.28
CA HIS A 68 -6.19 5.08 13.17
C HIS A 68 -6.76 4.68 11.81
N ASN A 69 -5.94 4.73 10.76
CA ASN A 69 -6.31 4.32 9.40
C ASN A 69 -5.47 3.13 8.91
N ASN A 70 -4.95 2.31 9.81
CA ASN A 70 -4.09 1.16 9.47
C ASN A 70 -2.86 1.55 8.64
N PHE A 71 -2.26 2.70 8.96
CA PHE A 71 -1.09 3.25 8.27
C PHE A 71 -1.35 3.49 6.78
N GLU A 72 -2.53 4.01 6.45
CA GLU A 72 -2.94 4.22 5.06
C GLU A 72 -2.07 5.26 4.35
N ILE A 73 -1.77 4.99 3.07
CA ILE A 73 -1.38 6.01 2.10
C ILE A 73 -2.28 5.96 0.87
N GLU A 74 -2.53 7.12 0.27
CA GLU A 74 -3.18 7.24 -1.03
C GLU A 74 -2.15 7.30 -2.16
N ILE A 75 -2.34 6.50 -3.20
CA ILE A 75 -1.57 6.59 -4.45
C ILE A 75 -2.50 6.68 -5.66
N LYS A 76 -1.95 7.16 -6.78
CA LYS A 76 -2.62 7.16 -8.09
C LYS A 76 -1.80 6.32 -9.05
N ALA A 77 -2.40 5.26 -9.58
CA ALA A 77 -1.71 4.30 -10.44
C ALA A 77 -2.62 3.78 -11.55
N TRP A 78 -2.02 3.43 -12.68
CA TRP A 78 -2.71 2.83 -13.84
C TRP A 78 -2.44 1.35 -14.01
N GLY A 79 -1.52 0.78 -13.22
CA GLY A 79 -1.03 -0.58 -13.38
C GLY A 79 -0.60 -1.19 -12.07
N THR A 80 -0.24 -2.46 -12.14
CA THR A 80 0.14 -3.31 -11.01
C THR A 80 1.64 -3.27 -10.81
N PHE A 81 2.09 -3.46 -9.56
CA PHE A 81 3.50 -3.46 -9.21
C PHE A 81 3.69 -4.01 -7.79
N VAL A 82 4.90 -4.48 -7.52
CA VAL A 82 5.32 -4.87 -6.19
C VAL A 82 5.58 -3.63 -5.33
N VAL A 83 4.97 -3.58 -4.16
CA VAL A 83 5.26 -2.62 -3.10
C VAL A 83 6.13 -3.32 -2.05
N GLN A 84 7.26 -2.71 -1.70
CA GLN A 84 8.03 -3.13 -0.55
C GLN A 84 7.54 -2.33 0.67
N CYS A 85 7.21 -3.04 1.74
CA CYS A 85 6.77 -2.49 3.01
C CYS A 85 7.83 -2.74 4.08
N THR A 86 8.23 -1.69 4.79
CA THR A 86 9.04 -1.77 6.00
C THR A 86 8.17 -1.35 7.17
N VAL A 87 7.90 -2.28 8.09
CA VAL A 87 7.07 -2.07 9.27
C VAL A 87 7.98 -1.83 10.46
N GLY A 88 8.04 -0.58 10.91
CA GLY A 88 8.73 -0.20 12.15
C GLY A 88 7.94 -0.66 13.36
N GLN A 89 8.61 -1.35 14.28
CA GLN A 89 8.01 -1.83 15.52
C GLN A 89 8.64 -1.13 16.72
N LYS A 90 7.90 -1.03 17.82
CA LYS A 90 8.44 -0.57 19.09
C LYS A 90 9.41 -1.62 19.62
N ASP A 91 10.63 -1.19 19.95
CA ASP A 91 11.67 -2.02 20.58
C ASP A 91 12.06 -3.31 19.81
N ALA A 92 11.84 -3.34 18.49
CA ALA A 92 12.16 -4.49 17.64
C ALA A 92 12.69 -4.05 16.26
N GLU A 93 13.45 -4.94 15.62
CA GLU A 93 13.96 -4.72 14.26
C GLU A 93 12.80 -4.57 13.26
N PRO A 94 12.92 -3.67 12.26
CA PRO A 94 11.90 -3.50 11.25
C PRO A 94 11.62 -4.79 10.47
N PHE A 95 10.34 -5.10 10.30
CA PHE A 95 9.93 -6.23 9.47
C PHE A 95 9.74 -5.76 8.03
N VAL A 96 10.41 -6.43 7.09
CA VAL A 96 10.36 -6.08 5.66
C VAL A 96 9.69 -7.19 4.88
N PHE A 97 8.71 -6.82 4.04
CA PHE A 97 8.07 -7.73 3.10
C PHE A 97 7.72 -7.03 1.79
N SER A 98 7.40 -7.80 0.76
CA SER A 98 6.98 -7.28 -0.54
C SER A 98 5.73 -8.00 -1.03
N GLN A 99 4.79 -7.25 -1.59
CA GLN A 99 3.55 -7.82 -2.14
C GLN A 99 3.12 -7.09 -3.41
N ASP A 100 2.59 -7.84 -4.36
CA ASP A 100 2.01 -7.30 -5.59
C ASP A 100 0.57 -6.81 -5.34
N ILE A 101 0.21 -5.65 -5.91
CA ILE A 101 -1.15 -5.08 -5.85
C ILE A 101 -2.03 -5.51 -7.04
N LYS A 102 -1.65 -6.56 -7.77
CA LYS A 102 -2.33 -7.04 -8.98
C LYS A 102 -3.85 -7.19 -8.86
N ASP A 103 -4.33 -7.72 -7.74
CA ASP A 103 -5.74 -8.07 -7.54
C ASP A 103 -6.66 -6.85 -7.38
N VAL A 104 -6.10 -5.63 -7.31
CA VAL A 104 -6.86 -4.39 -7.10
C VAL A 104 -7.44 -3.83 -8.39
N LEU A 105 -6.69 -3.94 -9.49
CA LEU A 105 -7.10 -3.38 -10.79
C LEU A 105 -7.85 -4.40 -11.65
N GLU A 106 -7.67 -5.70 -11.41
CA GLU A 106 -8.38 -6.77 -12.12
C GLU A 106 -9.88 -6.82 -11.77
N LYS A 107 -10.28 -6.34 -10.59
CA LYS A 107 -11.68 -6.27 -10.14
C LYS A 107 -12.57 -5.26 -10.89
N LYS A 108 -12.03 -4.53 -11.87
CA LYS A 108 -12.79 -3.63 -12.77
C LYS A 108 -13.11 -4.24 -14.14
N ALA A 109 -12.71 -5.48 -14.42
CA ALA A 109 -12.90 -6.12 -15.72
C ALA A 109 -14.21 -6.93 -15.87
N VAL A 110 -15.21 -6.72 -15.00
CA VAL A 110 -16.53 -7.38 -15.07
C VAL A 110 -17.63 -6.35 -15.25
#